data_AF-A0A0S2ST90-F1
#
_entry.id   AF-A0A0S2ST90-F1
#
_cell.length_a   1.000
_cell.length_b   1.000
_cell.length_c   1.000
_cell.angle_alpha   90.00
_cell.angle_beta   90.00
_cell.angle_gamma   90.00
#
_symmetry.space_group_name_H-M   'P 1'
#
loop_
_entity.id
_entity.type
_entity.pdbx_description
1 polymer ?
#
loop_
_entity_poly.entity_id
_entity_poly.type
_entity_poly.pdbx_seq_one_letter_code
_entity_poly.pdbx_strand_id
1 'polypeptide(L)'
;MDRTSATEATRVIVITIGKTKIGFTVDRVVNVATPDPEMIKPTNTAGGKIDPTLITNTIHSDNQIIQVLNCHRLLDNSVEEELELSTQRFNHLSSQSHFGDVIDEERDDDEDMRQLVCCMVDGQEYAFPLEDTQEIVRIPEIITKVPLTESAILGVINLRGKTLPLVSLRTLFGLPSISFSDSHRVLVVNISLSEKERLPVGVVVDAVREVIRLHVDVMDSVPEIMSKMGQANDISAICNLDDGRRTLSVISVEQLFDAQIVDQFSEAYPQEGTDMSTIDDVSILEDDNTDMQLVIFKLDKEEFGISIHTVQEIIRIPENISRVPKTDDFIEGVINLRGNVLPIVDMRKRFHLPEMARHERQRILVVNFEKISTGFIVDSVSEVLRIPESQLEDAPVLSEEQAQLMRQMVNLSPRMIGVLSADQLISNTEMYKLHMAANDMDS
;
A
#
# COMPACT_ATOMS: atom_id res chain seq x y z
N MET A 1 -21.96 9.35 9.65
CA MET A 1 -22.21 9.38 11.11
C MET A 1 -20.85 9.27 11.78
N ASP A 2 -20.52 10.16 12.70
CA ASP A 2 -19.30 10.05 13.52
C ASP A 2 -19.34 8.70 14.26
N ARG A 3 -18.27 7.91 14.13
CA ARG A 3 -18.08 6.70 14.95
C ARG A 3 -17.79 7.16 16.38
N THR A 4 -18.82 7.22 17.22
CA THR A 4 -18.62 7.40 18.66
C THR A 4 -17.92 6.15 19.21
N SER A 5 -16.85 6.34 19.98
CA SER A 5 -16.13 5.24 20.64
C SER A 5 -17.08 4.46 21.55
N ALA A 6 -17.04 3.12 21.49
CA ALA A 6 -17.86 2.26 22.33
C ALA A 6 -17.66 2.60 23.83
N THR A 7 -18.76 2.60 24.59
CA THR A 7 -18.79 2.83 26.04
C THR A 7 -19.21 1.55 26.77
N GLU A 8 -19.14 1.52 28.11
CA GLU A 8 -19.68 0.38 28.90
C GLU A 8 -21.17 0.11 28.64
N ALA A 9 -21.92 1.11 28.15
CA ALA A 9 -23.33 0.99 27.80
C ALA A 9 -23.57 0.43 26.39
N THR A 10 -22.55 0.41 25.53
CA THR A 10 -22.64 -0.08 24.15
C THR A 10 -22.95 -1.57 24.16
N ARG A 11 -23.90 -1.98 23.32
CA ARG A 11 -24.33 -3.38 23.19
C ARG A 11 -24.39 -3.75 21.71
N VAL A 12 -24.23 -5.04 21.43
CA VAL A 12 -24.50 -5.59 20.11
C VAL A 12 -25.84 -6.30 20.18
N ILE A 13 -26.81 -5.84 19.39
CA ILE A 13 -28.09 -6.53 19.20
C ILE A 13 -27.89 -7.53 18.07
N VAL A 14 -27.91 -8.81 18.42
CA VAL A 14 -27.84 -9.88 17.43
C VAL A 14 -29.24 -10.19 16.94
N ILE A 15 -29.50 -9.90 15.66
CA ILE A 15 -30.75 -10.22 14.99
C ILE A 15 -30.49 -11.41 14.06
N THR A 16 -31.39 -12.38 14.11
CA THR A 16 -31.39 -13.48 13.12
C THR A 16 -32.30 -13.09 11.97
N ILE A 17 -31.71 -12.90 10.78
CA ILE A 17 -32.44 -12.64 9.53
C ILE A 17 -32.28 -13.90 8.69
N GLY A 18 -33.40 -14.59 8.43
CA GLY A 18 -33.38 -15.95 7.88
C GLY A 18 -32.67 -16.91 8.83
N LYS A 19 -31.46 -17.37 8.45
CA LYS A 19 -30.62 -18.26 9.26
C LYS A 19 -29.28 -17.63 9.66
N THR A 20 -29.01 -16.38 9.29
CA THR A 20 -27.76 -15.67 9.60
C THR A 20 -27.95 -14.78 10.83
N LYS A 21 -26.94 -14.74 11.70
CA LYS A 21 -26.91 -13.85 12.86
C LYS A 21 -26.11 -12.59 12.49
N ILE A 22 -26.75 -11.43 12.58
CA ILE A 22 -26.14 -10.14 12.28
C ILE A 22 -26.15 -9.30 13.55
N GLY A 23 -24.97 -8.82 13.95
CA GLY A 23 -24.80 -7.96 15.11
C GLY A 23 -24.91 -6.48 14.72
N PHE A 24 -25.93 -5.79 15.23
CA PHE A 24 -26.02 -4.33 15.15
C PHE A 24 -25.46 -3.71 16.42
N THR A 25 -24.42 -2.90 16.28
CA THR A 25 -23.88 -2.14 17.42
C THR A 25 -24.82 -0.97 17.73
N VAL A 26 -25.26 -0.87 18.98
CA VAL A 26 -26.12 0.21 19.47
C VAL A 26 -25.49 0.90 20.67
N ASP A 27 -25.78 2.19 20.81
CA ASP A 27 -25.25 3.00 21.92
C ASP A 27 -25.67 2.46 23.29
N ARG A 28 -26.93 2.02 23.42
CA ARG A 28 -27.49 1.43 24.64
C ARG A 28 -28.81 0.71 24.37
N VAL A 29 -29.07 -0.40 25.06
CA VAL A 29 -30.41 -1.03 25.13
C VAL A 29 -31.17 -0.43 26.32
N VAL A 30 -32.30 0.22 26.07
CA VAL A 30 -33.10 0.90 27.11
C VAL A 30 -34.06 -0.06 27.81
N ASN A 31 -34.78 -0.88 27.04
CA ASN A 31 -35.74 -1.87 27.56
C ASN A 31 -36.07 -2.91 26.47
N VAL A 32 -36.58 -4.07 26.87
CA VAL A 32 -37.23 -5.07 26.01
C VAL A 32 -38.72 -5.02 26.31
N ALA A 33 -39.55 -4.68 25.32
CA ALA A 33 -40.99 -4.54 25.48
C ALA A 33 -41.75 -5.29 24.39
N THR A 34 -42.93 -5.79 24.74
CA THR A 34 -43.90 -6.38 23.80
C THR A 34 -45.06 -5.38 23.67
N PRO A 35 -45.06 -4.50 22.65
CA PRO A 35 -46.09 -3.49 22.51
C PRO A 35 -47.44 -4.13 22.19
N ASP A 36 -48.53 -3.53 22.70
CA ASP A 36 -49.88 -3.87 22.27
C ASP A 36 -50.04 -3.52 20.77
N PRO A 37 -50.59 -4.42 19.93
CA PRO A 37 -50.86 -4.13 18.52
C PRO A 37 -51.58 -2.81 18.26
N GLU A 38 -52.47 -2.36 19.16
CA GLU A 38 -53.19 -1.09 19.02
C GLU A 38 -52.29 0.16 19.14
N MET A 39 -51.12 0.03 19.77
CA MET A 39 -50.14 1.10 19.92
C MET A 39 -49.25 1.27 18.68
N ILE A 40 -49.26 0.29 17.77
CA ILE A 40 -48.48 0.28 16.54
C ILE A 40 -49.26 1.05 15.46
N LYS A 41 -48.73 2.19 15.05
CA LYS A 41 -49.33 3.05 14.01
C LYS A 41 -48.46 3.05 12.75
N PRO A 42 -49.09 3.04 11.56
CA PRO A 42 -48.37 3.18 10.30
C PRO A 42 -47.61 4.50 10.27
N THR A 43 -46.39 4.46 9.76
CA THR A 43 -45.45 5.57 9.79
C THR A 43 -45.98 6.76 8.99
N ASN A 44 -46.01 7.94 9.61
CA ASN A 44 -46.32 9.22 8.93
C ASN A 44 -45.15 10.19 9.18
N THR A 45 -43.97 9.86 8.64
CA THR A 45 -42.72 10.63 8.85
C THR A 45 -42.60 11.75 7.83
N ALA A 46 -43.12 12.93 8.17
CA ALA A 46 -42.60 14.18 7.62
C ALA A 46 -41.54 14.73 8.61
N GLY A 47 -40.25 14.68 8.25
CA GLY A 47 -39.21 15.51 8.88
C GLY A 47 -38.20 14.88 9.84
N GLY A 48 -37.97 13.56 9.81
CA GLY A 48 -36.89 12.91 10.59
C GLY A 48 -35.50 12.98 9.92
N LYS A 49 -34.41 12.87 10.71
CA LYS A 49 -33.02 12.70 10.21
C LYS A 49 -32.70 11.28 9.71
N ILE A 50 -33.64 10.34 9.83
CA ILE A 50 -33.50 8.94 9.45
C ILE A 50 -34.30 8.72 8.18
N ASP A 51 -33.75 7.97 7.23
CA ASP A 51 -34.43 7.61 5.97
C ASP A 51 -35.79 6.95 6.27
N PRO A 52 -36.91 7.52 5.80
CA PRO A 52 -38.24 6.97 6.05
C PRO A 52 -38.44 5.56 5.47
N THR A 53 -37.63 5.12 4.51
CA THR A 53 -37.70 3.77 3.94
C THR A 53 -37.25 2.67 4.91
N LEU A 54 -36.48 3.04 5.94
CA LEU A 54 -35.97 2.16 7.00
C LEU A 54 -36.93 2.02 8.19
N ILE A 55 -38.06 2.73 8.20
CA ILE A 55 -39.01 2.72 9.33
C ILE A 55 -40.30 2.02 8.89
N THR A 56 -40.62 0.89 9.54
CA THR A 56 -41.83 0.13 9.23
C THR A 56 -43.05 0.74 9.90
N ASN A 57 -42.95 1.07 11.20
CA ASN A 57 -44.06 1.56 12.02
C ASN A 57 -43.56 2.51 13.12
N THR A 58 -44.50 3.13 13.83
CA THR A 58 -44.23 3.88 15.06
C THR A 58 -45.06 3.36 16.22
N ILE A 59 -44.47 3.22 17.39
CA ILE A 59 -45.16 2.84 18.63
C ILE A 59 -45.36 4.10 19.45
N HIS A 60 -46.61 4.39 19.83
CA HIS A 60 -46.96 5.50 20.70
C HIS A 60 -47.18 5.00 22.12
N SER A 61 -46.34 5.41 23.06
CA SER A 61 -46.48 5.06 24.49
C SER A 61 -46.25 6.29 25.35
N ASP A 62 -47.20 6.60 26.25
CA ASP A 62 -47.14 7.61 27.33
C ASP A 62 -46.14 8.77 27.13
N ASN A 63 -46.31 9.50 26.02
CA ASN A 63 -45.56 10.71 25.63
C ASN A 63 -44.22 10.52 24.89
N GLN A 64 -43.95 9.33 24.33
CA GLN A 64 -42.81 9.07 23.42
C GLN A 64 -43.26 8.35 22.14
N ILE A 65 -42.59 8.68 21.03
CA ILE A 65 -42.75 8.00 19.74
C ILE A 65 -41.51 7.14 19.55
N ILE A 66 -41.70 5.81 19.52
CA ILE A 66 -40.63 4.85 19.25
C ILE A 66 -40.73 4.47 17.78
N GLN A 67 -39.65 4.67 17.02
CA GLN A 67 -39.59 4.27 15.62
C GLN A 67 -39.21 2.79 15.53
N VAL A 68 -40.00 2.01 14.80
CA VAL A 68 -39.74 0.60 14.54
C VAL A 68 -38.95 0.50 13.25
N LEU A 69 -37.66 0.17 13.38
CA LEU A 69 -36.77 -0.02 12.23
C LEU A 69 -37.10 -1.33 11.50
N ASN A 70 -37.05 -1.28 10.18
CA ASN A 70 -37.13 -2.44 9.32
C ASN A 70 -35.73 -3.08 9.25
N CYS A 71 -35.48 -4.11 10.05
CA CYS A 71 -34.18 -4.79 10.07
C CYS A 71 -33.81 -5.49 8.74
N HIS A 72 -34.79 -5.86 7.92
CA HIS A 72 -34.54 -6.43 6.59
C HIS A 72 -34.01 -5.37 5.62
N ARG A 73 -34.57 -4.15 5.67
CA ARG A 73 -34.11 -3.02 4.84
C ARG A 73 -32.86 -2.31 5.36
N LEU A 74 -32.41 -2.61 6.57
CA LEU A 74 -31.09 -2.18 7.03
C LEU A 74 -29.96 -2.87 6.25
N LEU A 75 -30.29 -3.96 5.56
CA LEU A 75 -29.42 -4.70 4.66
C LEU A 75 -29.95 -4.47 3.25
N ASP A 76 -29.07 -4.24 2.28
CA ASP A 76 -29.50 -4.06 0.88
C ASP A 76 -30.20 -5.35 0.39
N ASN A 77 -31.20 -5.26 -0.48
CA ASN A 77 -31.99 -6.44 -0.92
C ASN A 77 -31.11 -7.52 -1.59
N SER A 78 -29.95 -7.13 -2.14
CA SER A 78 -28.92 -8.01 -2.70
C SER A 78 -28.24 -8.91 -1.66
N VAL A 79 -28.29 -8.53 -0.39
CA VAL A 79 -27.70 -9.26 0.75
C VAL A 79 -28.67 -10.33 1.27
N GLU A 80 -29.98 -10.06 1.25
CA GLU A 80 -31.01 -10.96 1.81
C GLU A 80 -31.18 -12.25 0.99
N GLU A 81 -31.24 -12.17 -0.34
CA GLU A 81 -31.36 -13.34 -1.24
C GLU A 81 -30.13 -14.28 -1.14
N GLU A 82 -28.96 -13.77 -0.78
CA GLU A 82 -27.72 -14.54 -0.66
C GLU A 82 -27.43 -15.07 0.75
N LEU A 83 -27.94 -14.39 1.79
CA LEU A 83 -27.97 -14.93 3.15
C LEU A 83 -28.75 -16.26 3.19
N GLU A 84 -29.78 -16.40 2.36
CA GLU A 84 -30.51 -17.66 2.19
C GLU A 84 -29.66 -18.75 1.48
N LEU A 85 -28.87 -18.39 0.47
CA LEU A 85 -28.00 -19.31 -0.29
C LEU A 85 -26.78 -19.78 0.51
N SER A 86 -26.11 -18.87 1.22
CA SER A 86 -24.97 -19.20 2.10
C SER A 86 -25.38 -20.12 3.24
N THR A 87 -26.55 -19.90 3.83
CA THR A 87 -27.01 -20.79 4.91
C THR A 87 -27.56 -22.14 4.41
N GLN A 88 -27.94 -22.25 3.14
CA GLN A 88 -28.19 -23.55 2.51
C GLN A 88 -26.89 -24.36 2.35
N ARG A 89 -25.78 -23.73 1.97
CA ARG A 89 -24.44 -24.36 1.93
C ARG A 89 -23.94 -24.75 3.32
N PHE A 90 -24.12 -23.88 4.32
CA PHE A 90 -23.78 -24.15 5.72
C PHE A 90 -24.55 -25.37 6.30
N ASN A 91 -25.83 -25.51 5.97
CA ASN A 91 -26.61 -26.68 6.40
C ASN A 91 -26.25 -27.96 5.63
N HIS A 92 -25.81 -27.84 4.37
CA HIS A 92 -25.35 -29.00 3.60
C HIS A 92 -24.10 -29.65 4.23
N LEU A 93 -23.17 -28.83 4.75
CA LEU A 93 -22.00 -29.30 5.49
C LEU A 93 -22.37 -29.84 6.89
N SER A 94 -23.32 -29.18 7.57
CA SER A 94 -23.81 -29.64 8.88
C SER A 94 -24.55 -30.98 8.83
N SER A 95 -25.16 -31.31 7.68
CA SER A 95 -25.96 -32.54 7.49
C SER A 95 -25.16 -33.79 7.10
N GLN A 96 -23.85 -33.67 6.83
CA GLN A 96 -22.98 -34.84 6.60
C GLN A 96 -22.37 -35.41 7.89
N SER A 97 -22.72 -34.86 9.06
CA SER A 97 -22.28 -35.38 10.35
C SER A 97 -23.17 -36.52 10.88
N HIS A 98 -23.44 -37.55 10.08
CA HIS A 98 -23.96 -38.82 10.60
C HIS A 98 -23.32 -40.04 9.91
N PHE A 99 -22.39 -40.64 10.65
CA PHE A 99 -21.96 -42.05 10.70
C PHE A 99 -22.28 -42.91 9.46
N GLY A 100 -21.25 -43.16 8.66
CA GLY A 100 -21.13 -44.36 7.84
C GLY A 100 -19.70 -44.88 7.96
N ASP A 101 -19.55 -46.13 8.41
CA ASP A 101 -18.30 -46.89 8.34
C ASP A 101 -17.74 -46.80 6.91
N VAL A 102 -16.63 -46.08 6.73
CA VAL A 102 -15.82 -46.12 5.51
C VAL A 102 -14.37 -46.24 5.96
N ILE A 103 -13.86 -47.46 5.79
CA ILE A 103 -12.48 -47.90 5.63
C ILE A 103 -11.44 -46.78 5.82
N ASP A 104 -10.58 -46.96 6.84
CA ASP A 104 -9.27 -46.30 7.00
C ASP A 104 -8.48 -46.35 5.68
N GLU A 105 -8.65 -45.34 4.84
CA GLU A 105 -7.53 -44.81 4.07
C GLU A 105 -6.86 -43.83 5.03
N GLU A 106 -5.59 -44.10 5.38
CA GLU A 106 -4.73 -43.20 6.14
C GLU A 106 -4.71 -41.83 5.45
N ARG A 107 -5.67 -40.96 5.78
CA ARG A 107 -5.59 -39.54 5.48
C ARG A 107 -4.43 -39.03 6.31
N ASP A 108 -3.48 -38.42 5.64
CA ASP A 108 -2.35 -37.79 6.31
C ASP A 108 -2.92 -36.60 7.09
N ASP A 109 -3.19 -36.77 8.38
CA ASP A 109 -3.75 -35.73 9.29
C ASP A 109 -2.92 -34.42 9.24
N ASP A 110 -1.70 -34.48 8.71
CA ASP A 110 -0.84 -33.34 8.49
C ASP A 110 -1.28 -32.43 7.31
N GLU A 111 -1.98 -32.92 6.28
CA GLU A 111 -2.44 -32.11 5.11
C GLU A 111 -3.54 -31.11 5.46
N ASP A 112 -4.39 -31.46 6.43
CA ASP A 112 -5.52 -30.64 6.89
C ASP A 112 -5.12 -29.59 7.94
N MET A 113 -3.82 -29.50 8.25
CA MET A 113 -3.28 -28.53 9.19
C MET A 113 -2.67 -27.33 8.47
N ARG A 114 -3.04 -26.13 8.89
CA ARG A 114 -2.47 -24.86 8.43
C ARG A 114 -1.60 -24.24 9.51
N GLN A 115 -0.43 -23.75 9.13
CA GLN A 115 0.46 -22.99 10.01
C GLN A 115 0.31 -21.50 9.72
N LEU A 116 0.13 -20.72 10.78
CA LEU A 116 -0.25 -19.31 10.71
C LEU A 116 0.65 -18.46 11.58
N VAL A 117 1.22 -17.39 11.01
CA VAL A 117 1.98 -16.36 11.72
C VAL A 117 1.01 -15.31 12.25
N CYS A 118 0.76 -15.30 13.56
CA CYS A 118 -0.15 -14.35 14.18
C CYS A 118 0.54 -13.01 14.41
N CYS A 119 -0.12 -11.93 13.98
CA CYS A 119 0.35 -10.56 14.13
C CYS A 119 -0.76 -9.63 14.65
N MET A 120 -0.34 -8.48 15.15
CA MET A 120 -1.22 -7.42 15.62
C MET A 120 -1.21 -6.25 14.64
N VAL A 121 -2.39 -5.70 14.38
CA VAL A 121 -2.57 -4.39 13.73
C VAL A 121 -3.68 -3.67 14.47
N ASP A 122 -3.36 -2.51 15.04
CA ASP A 122 -4.31 -1.65 15.76
C ASP A 122 -5.10 -2.35 16.87
N GLY A 123 -4.45 -3.27 17.58
CA GLY A 123 -5.06 -4.05 18.66
C GLY A 123 -5.94 -5.21 18.20
N GLN A 124 -6.10 -5.41 16.89
CA GLN A 124 -6.75 -6.58 16.30
C GLN A 124 -5.73 -7.63 15.86
N GLU A 125 -6.12 -8.91 15.95
CA GLU A 125 -5.29 -10.03 15.54
C GLU A 125 -5.58 -10.49 14.11
N TYR A 126 -4.48 -10.62 13.37
CA TYR A 126 -4.46 -11.13 12.01
C TYR A 126 -3.47 -12.28 11.92
N ALA A 127 -3.57 -13.08 10.87
CA ALA A 127 -2.59 -14.12 10.58
C ALA A 127 -2.23 -14.18 9.11
N PHE A 128 -0.95 -14.46 8.85
CA PHE A 128 -0.45 -14.78 7.52
C PHE A 128 -0.19 -16.29 7.43
N PRO A 129 -0.52 -16.96 6.31
CA PRO A 129 -0.06 -18.31 6.05
C PRO A 129 1.47 -18.38 6.17
N LEU A 130 1.98 -19.38 6.90
CA LEU A 130 3.43 -19.55 7.05
C LEU A 130 4.09 -19.88 5.71
N GLU A 131 3.39 -20.55 4.80
CA GLU A 131 3.86 -20.86 3.45
C GLU A 131 4.14 -19.62 2.59
N ASP A 132 3.43 -18.53 2.84
CA ASP A 132 3.65 -17.24 2.17
C ASP A 132 4.68 -16.38 2.92
N THR A 133 4.94 -16.66 4.20
CA THR A 133 5.84 -15.88 5.04
C THR A 133 7.26 -16.46 5.00
N GLN A 134 8.16 -15.82 4.26
CA GLN A 134 9.55 -16.24 4.13
C GLN A 134 10.36 -16.03 5.42
N GLU A 135 10.26 -14.84 6.02
CA GLU A 135 10.96 -14.53 7.27
C GLU A 135 10.33 -13.35 7.99
N ILE A 136 10.65 -13.21 9.28
CA ILE A 136 10.21 -12.10 10.12
C ILE A 136 11.45 -11.36 10.61
N VAL A 137 11.56 -10.09 10.23
CA VAL A 137 12.70 -9.24 10.59
C VAL A 137 12.27 -8.04 11.41
N ARG A 138 13.23 -7.41 12.08
CA ARG A 138 13.01 -6.12 12.74
C ARG A 138 12.92 -5.04 11.68
N ILE A 139 12.12 -4.00 11.94
CA ILE A 139 12.13 -2.81 11.09
C ILE A 139 13.54 -2.20 11.16
N PRO A 140 14.20 -1.92 10.02
CA PRO A 140 15.49 -1.27 10.02
C PRO A 140 15.38 0.17 10.49
N GLU A 141 16.47 0.74 11.01
CA GLU A 141 16.51 2.14 11.44
C GLU A 141 16.32 3.12 10.26
N ILE A 142 16.67 2.67 9.05
CA ILE A 142 16.61 3.46 7.82
C ILE A 142 15.74 2.73 6.82
N ILE A 143 14.72 3.43 6.32
CA ILE A 143 13.91 3.04 5.17
C ILE A 143 14.12 4.14 4.14
N THR A 144 14.62 3.78 2.97
CA THR A 144 14.87 4.73 1.89
C THR A 144 13.55 5.04 1.22
N LYS A 145 13.08 6.28 1.36
CA LYS A 145 11.85 6.71 0.69
C LYS A 145 12.07 6.81 -0.80
N VAL A 146 11.10 6.29 -1.53
CA VAL A 146 11.06 6.44 -2.98
C VAL A 146 10.04 7.54 -3.30
N PRO A 147 10.37 8.53 -4.12
CA PRO A 147 9.44 9.60 -4.46
C PRO A 147 8.33 9.08 -5.38
N LEU A 148 7.19 9.79 -5.39
CA LEU A 148 6.07 9.56 -6.32
C LEU A 148 5.41 8.17 -6.16
N THR A 149 5.49 7.56 -4.98
CA THR A 149 4.84 6.27 -4.66
C THR A 149 3.51 6.45 -3.96
N GLU A 150 2.69 5.40 -3.95
CA GLU A 150 1.46 5.35 -3.18
C GLU A 150 1.69 5.45 -1.67
N SER A 151 0.69 5.94 -0.94
CA SER A 151 0.79 6.19 0.51
C SER A 151 1.00 4.94 1.36
N ALA A 152 0.62 3.76 0.86
CA ALA A 152 0.82 2.49 1.55
C ALA A 152 2.28 2.00 1.49
N ILE A 153 3.05 2.47 0.51
CA ILE A 153 4.44 2.13 0.30
C ILE A 153 5.29 3.03 1.20
N LEU A 154 6.01 2.42 2.14
CA LEU A 154 6.90 3.12 3.08
C LEU A 154 8.24 3.49 2.43
N GLY A 155 8.62 2.75 1.39
CA GLY A 155 9.88 2.88 0.67
C GLY A 155 10.51 1.51 0.46
N VAL A 156 11.84 1.48 0.41
CA VAL A 156 12.62 0.27 0.18
C VAL A 156 13.70 0.11 1.23
N ILE A 157 14.09 -1.14 1.47
CA ILE A 157 15.17 -1.50 2.39
C ILE A 157 16.14 -2.45 1.72
N ASN A 158 17.40 -2.45 2.14
CA ASN A 158 18.31 -3.55 1.83
C ASN A 158 18.07 -4.69 2.84
N LEU A 159 17.60 -5.83 2.35
CA LEU A 159 17.58 -7.09 3.09
C LEU A 159 18.57 -8.07 2.47
N ARG A 160 19.69 -8.31 3.17
CA ARG A 160 20.75 -9.28 2.78
C ARG A 160 21.33 -9.05 1.38
N GLY A 161 21.52 -7.79 1.01
CA GLY A 161 22.05 -7.39 -0.29
C GLY A 161 21.01 -7.36 -1.41
N LYS A 162 19.72 -7.49 -1.09
CA LYS A 162 18.63 -7.32 -2.06
C LYS A 162 17.74 -6.16 -1.66
N THR A 163 17.32 -5.38 -2.63
CA THR A 163 16.29 -4.36 -2.44
C THR A 163 14.93 -5.03 -2.18
N LEU A 164 14.31 -4.69 -1.06
CA LEU A 164 12.99 -5.19 -0.64
C LEU A 164 12.02 -4.00 -0.51
N PRO A 165 10.90 -3.97 -1.25
CA PRO A 165 9.85 -2.99 -1.05
C PRO A 165 9.15 -3.21 0.29
N LEU A 166 8.84 -2.11 0.99
CA LEU A 166 8.24 -2.13 2.31
C LEU A 166 6.87 -1.43 2.28
N VAL A 167 5.82 -2.14 2.71
CA VAL A 167 4.45 -1.63 2.79
C VAL A 167 3.95 -1.61 4.23
N SER A 168 3.04 -0.70 4.54
CA SER A 168 2.38 -0.59 5.84
C SER A 168 1.04 -1.31 5.83
N LEU A 169 0.88 -2.36 6.64
CA LEU A 169 -0.41 -3.06 6.76
C LEU A 169 -1.50 -2.14 7.34
N ARG A 170 -1.12 -1.23 8.25
CA ARG A 170 -2.03 -0.18 8.73
C ARG A 170 -2.58 0.65 7.58
N THR A 171 -1.70 1.13 6.70
CA THR A 171 -2.12 2.00 5.59
C THR A 171 -2.95 1.23 4.56
N LEU A 172 -2.61 -0.04 4.29
CA LEU A 172 -3.43 -0.92 3.45
C LEU A 172 -4.85 -1.08 4.01
N PHE A 173 -5.00 -1.16 5.34
CA PHE A 173 -6.32 -1.20 6.00
C PHE A 173 -6.97 0.19 6.19
N GLY A 174 -6.41 1.26 5.63
CA GLY A 174 -6.91 2.62 5.80
C GLY A 174 -6.77 3.19 7.21
N LEU A 175 -5.89 2.60 8.03
CA LEU A 175 -5.59 3.05 9.39
C LEU A 175 -4.51 4.13 9.37
N PRO A 176 -4.50 5.04 10.37
CA PRO A 176 -3.48 6.08 10.47
C PRO A 176 -2.09 5.47 10.67
N SER A 177 -1.09 6.10 10.06
CA SER A 177 0.31 5.76 10.27
C SER A 177 0.76 6.14 11.68
N ILE A 178 1.64 5.32 12.25
CA ILE A 178 2.21 5.52 13.58
C ILE A 178 3.74 5.47 13.52
N SER A 179 4.41 6.03 14.52
CA SER A 179 5.85 5.88 14.67
C SER A 179 6.20 4.45 15.06
N PHE A 180 7.21 3.88 14.40
CA PHE A 180 7.68 2.54 14.72
C PHE A 180 8.26 2.45 16.14
N SER A 181 8.08 1.28 16.75
CA SER A 181 8.61 0.90 18.05
C SER A 181 9.31 -0.46 17.94
N ASP A 182 10.00 -0.88 19.01
CA ASP A 182 10.67 -2.18 19.08
C ASP A 182 9.73 -3.39 18.97
N SER A 183 8.41 -3.20 19.06
CA SER A 183 7.44 -4.28 18.84
C SER A 183 7.20 -4.54 17.36
N HIS A 184 7.32 -3.52 16.51
CA HIS A 184 6.97 -3.61 15.11
C HIS A 184 7.91 -4.56 14.35
N ARG A 185 7.36 -5.29 13.39
CA ARG A 185 8.09 -6.29 12.61
C ARG A 185 7.78 -6.11 11.14
N VAL A 186 8.70 -6.57 10.31
CA VAL A 186 8.48 -6.77 8.88
C VAL A 186 8.28 -8.26 8.66
N LEU A 187 7.12 -8.65 8.14
CA LEU A 187 6.90 -9.97 7.58
C LEU A 187 7.32 -9.89 6.12
N VAL A 188 8.34 -10.65 5.74
CA VAL A 188 8.72 -10.81 4.34
C VAL A 188 7.80 -11.86 3.75
N VAL A 189 6.83 -11.43 2.95
CA VAL A 189 5.85 -12.31 2.32
C VAL A 189 6.14 -12.44 0.83
N ASN A 190 5.82 -13.59 0.24
CA ASN A 190 5.96 -13.80 -1.19
C ASN A 190 4.59 -13.69 -1.87
N ILE A 191 4.47 -12.75 -2.80
CA ILE A 191 3.31 -12.64 -3.68
C ILE A 191 3.56 -13.54 -4.90
N SER A 192 2.62 -14.41 -5.22
CA SER A 192 2.68 -15.25 -6.42
C SER A 192 2.21 -14.47 -7.64
N LEU A 193 3.10 -14.21 -8.59
CA LEU A 193 2.78 -13.51 -9.85
C LEU A 193 2.43 -14.51 -10.96
N SER A 194 3.10 -15.66 -10.98
CA SER A 194 2.85 -16.79 -11.88
C SER A 194 3.29 -18.11 -11.21
N GLU A 195 3.10 -19.26 -11.87
CA GLU A 195 3.48 -20.58 -11.30
C GLU A 195 4.95 -20.68 -10.85
N LYS A 196 5.85 -19.85 -11.41
CA LYS A 196 7.28 -19.87 -11.10
C LYS A 196 7.80 -18.59 -10.47
N GLU A 197 6.97 -17.57 -10.37
CA GLU A 197 7.41 -16.22 -10.05
C GLU A 197 6.84 -15.79 -8.71
N ARG A 198 7.77 -15.47 -7.80
CA ARG A 198 7.46 -15.03 -6.45
C ARG A 198 8.19 -13.74 -6.17
N LEU A 199 7.43 -12.80 -5.66
CA LEU A 199 7.85 -11.44 -5.40
C LEU A 199 7.90 -11.22 -3.89
N PRO A 200 9.09 -11.05 -3.29
CA PRO A 200 9.20 -10.77 -1.87
C PRO A 200 8.81 -9.32 -1.57
N VAL A 201 7.87 -9.12 -0.65
CA VAL A 201 7.44 -7.81 -0.16
C VAL A 201 7.50 -7.80 1.36
N GLY A 202 8.07 -6.74 1.94
CA GLY A 202 8.06 -6.54 3.38
C GLY A 202 6.75 -5.88 3.83
N VAL A 203 5.95 -6.59 4.63
CA VAL A 203 4.73 -6.07 5.26
C VAL A 203 5.01 -5.67 6.69
N VAL A 204 4.84 -4.39 7.01
CA VAL A 204 5.00 -3.86 8.37
C VAL A 204 3.75 -4.08 9.19
N VAL A 205 3.93 -4.70 10.35
CA VAL A 205 2.88 -4.97 11.37
C VAL A 205 3.30 -4.41 12.74
N ASP A 206 2.34 -4.21 13.64
CA ASP A 206 2.60 -3.62 14.97
C ASP A 206 3.37 -4.55 15.90
N ALA A 207 3.09 -5.85 15.80
CA ALA A 207 3.78 -6.91 16.52
C ALA A 207 3.52 -8.28 15.89
N VAL A 208 4.45 -9.21 16.08
CA VAL A 208 4.24 -10.64 15.85
C VAL A 208 4.06 -11.31 17.20
N ARG A 209 3.03 -12.16 17.34
CA ARG A 209 2.70 -12.87 18.59
C ARG A 209 3.37 -14.24 18.65
N GLU A 210 2.90 -15.15 17.80
CA GLU A 210 3.24 -16.57 17.83
C GLU A 210 2.92 -17.21 16.47
N VAL A 211 3.47 -18.40 16.22
CA VAL A 211 3.06 -19.24 15.11
C VAL A 211 2.16 -20.33 15.66
N ILE A 212 0.95 -20.44 15.13
CA ILE A 212 -0.01 -21.47 15.53
C ILE A 212 -0.21 -22.49 14.42
N ARG A 213 -0.64 -23.69 14.80
CA ARG A 213 -1.07 -24.75 13.88
C ARG A 213 -2.54 -25.03 14.15
N LEU A 214 -3.39 -24.85 13.13
CA LEU A 214 -4.83 -25.05 13.22
C LEU A 214 -5.29 -26.06 12.18
N HIS A 215 -6.27 -26.88 12.56
CA HIS A 215 -6.98 -27.73 11.61
C HIS A 215 -7.91 -26.87 10.74
N VAL A 216 -8.08 -27.21 9.47
CA VAL A 216 -8.94 -26.44 8.56
C VAL A 216 -10.39 -26.35 9.05
N ASP A 217 -10.88 -27.36 9.79
CA ASP A 217 -12.24 -27.39 10.33
C ASP A 217 -12.56 -26.29 11.36
N VAL A 218 -11.55 -25.69 12.01
CA VAL A 218 -11.77 -24.57 12.95
C VAL A 218 -11.70 -23.21 12.26
N MET A 219 -11.50 -23.19 10.94
CA MET A 219 -11.42 -22.00 10.12
C MET A 219 -12.79 -21.75 9.46
N ASP A 220 -13.49 -20.71 9.90
CA ASP A 220 -14.75 -20.30 9.29
C ASP A 220 -14.47 -19.51 8.01
N SER A 221 -15.23 -19.79 6.94
CA SER A 221 -15.20 -18.96 5.73
C SER A 221 -15.72 -17.55 6.04
N VAL A 222 -15.15 -16.55 5.36
CA VAL A 222 -15.62 -15.17 5.51
C VAL A 222 -17.08 -15.07 5.03
N PRO A 223 -17.98 -14.47 5.82
CA PRO A 223 -19.36 -14.24 5.39
C PRO A 223 -19.40 -13.41 4.09
N GLU A 224 -20.09 -13.89 3.03
CA GLU A 224 -20.15 -13.25 1.69
C GLU A 224 -20.59 -11.78 1.73
N ILE A 225 -21.36 -11.39 2.75
CA ILE A 225 -21.77 -10.00 3.02
C ILE A 225 -20.57 -9.05 3.21
N MET A 226 -19.46 -9.53 3.79
CA MET A 226 -18.25 -8.72 4.03
C MET A 226 -17.49 -8.46 2.73
N SER A 227 -17.39 -9.47 1.86
CA SER A 227 -16.79 -9.35 0.53
C SER A 227 -17.56 -8.34 -0.35
N LYS A 228 -18.90 -8.36 -0.28
CA LYS A 228 -19.74 -7.42 -1.06
C LYS A 228 -19.77 -5.99 -0.54
N MET A 229 -19.52 -5.77 0.74
CA MET A 229 -19.32 -4.42 1.30
C MET A 229 -17.94 -3.83 0.97
N GLY A 230 -17.07 -4.57 0.24
CA GLY A 230 -15.75 -4.11 -0.19
C GLY A 230 -14.75 -3.99 0.97
N GLN A 231 -15.00 -4.63 2.10
CA GLN A 231 -14.24 -4.45 3.35
C GLN A 231 -13.40 -5.68 3.77
N ALA A 232 -13.37 -6.76 2.97
CA ALA A 232 -12.73 -8.02 3.40
C ALA A 232 -12.22 -8.93 2.28
N ASN A 233 -11.84 -8.41 1.11
CA ASN A 233 -11.26 -9.26 0.05
C ASN A 233 -9.88 -9.80 0.47
N ASP A 234 -9.17 -9.06 1.30
CA ASP A 234 -7.89 -9.43 1.89
C ASP A 234 -7.99 -10.49 3.00
N ILE A 235 -9.19 -10.90 3.44
CA ILE A 235 -9.39 -11.93 4.47
C ILE A 235 -9.84 -13.24 3.81
N SER A 236 -9.09 -14.32 4.01
CA SER A 236 -9.40 -15.66 3.49
C SER A 236 -10.24 -16.49 4.46
N ALA A 237 -10.06 -16.31 5.77
CA ALA A 237 -10.77 -17.05 6.80
C ALA A 237 -10.84 -16.30 8.13
N ILE A 238 -11.77 -16.70 9.00
CA ILE A 238 -11.88 -16.23 10.38
C ILE A 238 -11.80 -17.44 11.30
N CYS A 239 -10.88 -17.43 12.25
CA CYS A 239 -10.73 -18.49 13.24
C CYS A 239 -11.19 -18.00 14.60
N ASN A 240 -12.07 -18.75 15.25
CA ASN A 240 -12.48 -18.51 16.62
C ASN A 240 -11.71 -19.44 17.56
N LEU A 241 -10.77 -18.86 18.30
CA LEU A 241 -9.92 -19.55 19.27
C LEU A 241 -10.43 -19.30 20.70
N ASP A 242 -9.99 -20.14 21.64
CA ASP A 242 -10.29 -20.02 23.07
C ASP A 242 -11.80 -19.93 23.36
N ASP A 243 -12.60 -20.83 22.77
CA ASP A 243 -14.07 -20.84 22.85
C ASP A 243 -14.73 -19.52 22.39
N GLY A 244 -14.16 -18.89 21.37
CA GLY A 244 -14.67 -17.64 20.78
C GLY A 244 -14.26 -16.37 21.53
N ARG A 245 -13.32 -16.44 22.48
CA ARG A 245 -12.78 -15.25 23.15
C ARG A 245 -11.72 -14.53 22.33
N ARG A 246 -11.13 -15.22 21.37
CA ARG A 246 -10.07 -14.72 20.51
C ARG A 246 -10.45 -14.98 19.06
N THR A 247 -10.64 -13.92 18.30
CA THR A 247 -10.92 -14.02 16.86
C THR A 247 -9.66 -13.66 16.10
N LEU A 248 -9.29 -14.49 15.12
CA LEU A 248 -8.12 -14.33 14.28
C LEU A 248 -8.55 -14.27 12.82
N SER A 249 -8.27 -13.17 12.14
CA SER A 249 -8.55 -13.02 10.71
C SER A 249 -7.34 -13.43 9.89
N VAL A 250 -7.49 -14.45 9.05
CA VAL A 250 -6.42 -14.93 8.17
C VAL A 250 -6.40 -14.09 6.90
N ILE A 251 -5.23 -13.55 6.57
CA ILE A 251 -5.00 -12.70 5.40
C ILE A 251 -4.71 -13.57 4.18
N SER A 252 -5.34 -13.24 3.06
CA SER A 252 -4.92 -13.71 1.74
C SER A 252 -3.82 -12.79 1.23
N VAL A 253 -2.58 -13.30 1.12
CA VAL A 253 -1.46 -12.50 0.60
C VAL A 253 -1.72 -12.07 -0.84
N GLU A 254 -2.33 -12.94 -1.66
CA GLU A 254 -2.68 -12.63 -3.05
C GLU A 254 -3.70 -11.49 -3.17
N GLN A 255 -4.67 -11.39 -2.24
CA GLN A 255 -5.72 -10.37 -2.27
C GLN A 255 -5.40 -9.15 -1.40
N LEU A 256 -4.33 -9.21 -0.60
CA LEU A 256 -3.88 -8.10 0.24
C LEU A 256 -3.36 -6.92 -0.60
N PHE A 257 -2.77 -7.24 -1.75
CA PHE A 257 -2.24 -6.26 -2.69
C PHE A 257 -3.20 -6.17 -3.87
N ASP A 258 -3.71 -4.97 -4.17
CA ASP A 258 -4.51 -4.76 -5.38
C ASP A 258 -3.63 -5.01 -6.62
N ALA A 259 -4.26 -5.36 -7.75
CA ALA A 259 -3.61 -5.62 -9.02
C ALA A 259 -2.66 -4.48 -9.42
N GLN A 260 -3.00 -3.22 -9.08
CA GLN A 260 -2.12 -2.08 -9.31
C GLN A 260 -0.80 -2.16 -8.55
N ILE A 261 -0.83 -2.54 -7.28
CA ILE A 261 0.36 -2.68 -6.43
C ILE A 261 1.17 -3.92 -6.86
N VAL A 262 0.49 -5.00 -7.25
CA VAL A 262 1.12 -6.23 -7.74
C VAL A 262 1.79 -6.01 -9.09
N ASP A 263 1.11 -5.41 -10.07
CA ASP A 263 1.66 -5.06 -11.38
C ASP A 263 2.89 -4.17 -11.20
N GLN A 264 2.80 -3.15 -10.34
CA GLN A 264 3.92 -2.29 -9.96
C GLN A 264 5.09 -3.16 -9.46
N PHE A 265 4.88 -3.99 -8.46
CA PHE A 265 5.99 -4.79 -7.95
C PHE A 265 6.46 -5.92 -8.90
N SER A 266 5.68 -6.34 -9.89
CA SER A 266 6.07 -7.39 -10.85
C SER A 266 7.07 -6.90 -11.90
N GLU A 267 6.93 -5.65 -12.35
CA GLU A 267 7.85 -5.02 -13.30
C GLU A 267 9.25 -4.73 -12.69
N ALA A 268 9.36 -4.82 -11.36
CA ALA A 268 10.55 -4.64 -10.54
C ALA A 268 11.61 -5.76 -10.64
N TYR A 269 11.23 -6.96 -11.08
CA TYR A 269 12.12 -8.13 -11.11
C TYR A 269 12.22 -8.74 -12.52
N PRO A 270 12.92 -8.09 -13.47
CA PRO A 270 13.14 -8.66 -14.78
C PRO A 270 14.15 -9.82 -14.72
N GLN A 271 13.69 -11.01 -15.10
CA GLN A 271 14.43 -12.18 -15.60
C GLN A 271 15.86 -12.45 -15.08
N GLU A 272 16.00 -13.45 -14.20
CA GLU A 272 17.13 -14.40 -14.32
C GLU A 272 16.76 -15.44 -15.39
N GLY A 273 17.02 -15.14 -16.67
CA GLY A 273 16.92 -16.15 -17.73
C GLY A 273 16.47 -15.66 -19.10
N THR A 274 17.28 -14.85 -19.77
CA THR A 274 17.32 -14.88 -21.24
C THR A 274 18.67 -15.47 -21.65
N ASP A 275 18.66 -16.74 -22.04
CA ASP A 275 19.77 -17.40 -22.72
C ASP A 275 20.13 -16.62 -24.00
N MET A 276 21.21 -15.84 -23.96
CA MET A 276 21.94 -15.43 -25.17
C MET A 276 23.07 -16.44 -25.41
N SER A 277 22.68 -17.63 -25.88
CA SER A 277 23.63 -18.57 -26.47
C SER A 277 23.82 -18.30 -27.96
N THR A 278 25.08 -18.24 -28.36
CA THR A 278 25.66 -18.34 -29.73
C THR A 278 25.86 -17.03 -30.51
N ILE A 279 27.07 -16.44 -30.38
CA ILE A 279 28.04 -16.33 -31.50
C ILE A 279 29.46 -16.55 -30.91
N ASP A 280 30.17 -17.52 -31.48
CA ASP A 280 31.55 -17.94 -31.16
C ASP A 280 32.63 -16.89 -31.51
N ASP A 281 33.70 -16.96 -30.73
CA ASP A 281 35.12 -16.67 -31.06
C ASP A 281 35.52 -15.28 -31.57
N VAL A 282 35.88 -14.36 -30.66
CA VAL A 282 37.06 -13.47 -30.82
C VAL A 282 37.70 -13.15 -29.45
N SER A 283 38.93 -13.63 -29.27
CA SER A 283 40.00 -13.24 -28.33
C SER A 283 39.64 -12.48 -27.03
N ILE A 284 39.94 -13.15 -25.91
CA ILE A 284 40.12 -12.56 -24.58
C ILE A 284 41.18 -11.44 -24.65
N LEU A 285 40.71 -10.20 -24.62
CA LEU A 285 41.44 -9.06 -24.07
C LEU A 285 40.61 -8.56 -22.89
N GLU A 286 41.06 -8.89 -21.69
CA GLU A 286 40.66 -8.21 -20.46
C GLU A 286 41.13 -6.76 -20.55
N ASP A 287 40.22 -5.80 -20.77
CA ASP A 287 40.11 -4.49 -20.11
C ASP A 287 39.00 -3.65 -20.80
N ASP A 288 37.83 -3.52 -20.18
CA ASP A 288 37.04 -2.28 -20.21
C ASP A 288 36.00 -2.36 -19.10
N ASN A 289 36.40 -1.87 -17.93
CA ASN A 289 35.59 -1.77 -16.74
C ASN A 289 34.40 -0.81 -16.98
N THR A 290 33.23 -1.35 -17.37
CA THR A 290 31.94 -0.65 -17.62
C THR A 290 31.30 -0.11 -16.34
N ASP A 291 32.10 0.54 -15.49
CA ASP A 291 31.57 1.20 -14.31
C ASP A 291 30.77 2.45 -14.70
N MET A 292 29.58 2.59 -14.11
CA MET A 292 28.76 3.79 -14.23
C MET A 292 29.28 4.88 -13.28
N GLN A 293 29.50 6.09 -13.79
CA GLN A 293 29.85 7.24 -12.95
C GLN A 293 28.63 8.09 -12.63
N LEU A 294 28.35 8.28 -11.34
CA LEU A 294 27.18 8.98 -10.83
C LEU A 294 27.59 10.21 -10.02
N VAL A 295 26.93 11.34 -10.28
CA VAL A 295 26.93 12.50 -9.38
C VAL A 295 25.88 12.27 -8.31
N ILE A 296 26.32 12.12 -7.06
CA ILE A 296 25.44 11.87 -5.92
C ILE A 296 25.02 13.17 -5.28
N PHE A 297 23.72 13.34 -5.06
CA PHE A 297 23.14 14.50 -4.40
C PHE A 297 22.05 14.10 -3.42
N LYS A 298 21.61 15.04 -2.59
CA LYS A 298 20.59 14.82 -1.56
C LYS A 298 19.32 15.62 -1.83
N LEU A 299 18.20 14.99 -1.52
CA LEU A 299 16.90 15.62 -1.36
C LEU A 299 16.27 15.11 -0.06
N ASP A 300 15.98 16.02 0.86
CA ASP A 300 15.61 15.71 2.24
C ASP A 300 16.63 14.79 2.93
N LYS A 301 16.26 13.53 3.19
CA LYS A 301 17.12 12.52 3.83
C LYS A 301 17.69 11.50 2.85
N GLU A 302 17.22 11.53 1.60
CA GLU A 302 17.52 10.50 0.60
C GLU A 302 18.67 10.92 -0.33
N GLU A 303 19.39 9.91 -0.83
CA GLU A 303 20.47 10.11 -1.81
C GLU A 303 20.01 9.65 -3.19
N PHE A 304 20.29 10.49 -4.18
CA PHE A 304 20.01 10.23 -5.58
C PHE A 304 21.28 10.36 -6.41
N GLY A 305 21.36 9.58 -7.48
CA GLY A 305 22.44 9.60 -8.45
C GLY A 305 21.92 9.98 -9.82
N ILE A 306 22.71 10.75 -10.57
CA ILE A 306 22.48 10.99 -11.99
C ILE A 306 23.78 10.73 -12.75
N SER A 307 23.68 10.18 -13.96
CA SER A 307 24.85 9.89 -14.79
C SER A 307 25.68 11.14 -15.01
N ILE A 308 26.98 11.07 -14.73
CA ILE A 308 27.91 12.18 -14.92
C ILE A 308 27.93 12.68 -16.36
N HIS A 309 27.66 11.81 -17.33
CA HIS A 309 27.64 12.17 -18.75
C HIS A 309 26.52 13.14 -19.12
N THR A 310 25.46 13.20 -18.30
CA THR A 310 24.34 14.14 -18.50
C THR A 310 24.57 15.47 -17.76
N VAL A 311 25.48 15.50 -16.77
CA VAL A 311 25.77 16.68 -15.95
C VAL A 311 26.84 17.53 -16.63
N GLN A 312 26.47 18.74 -17.03
CA GLN A 312 27.40 19.70 -17.65
C GLN A 312 28.23 20.45 -16.61
N GLU A 313 27.57 21.01 -15.58
CA GLU A 313 28.24 21.74 -14.50
C GLU A 313 27.35 21.79 -13.25
N ILE A 314 27.97 22.05 -12.10
CA ILE A 314 27.28 22.23 -10.82
C ILE A 314 27.56 23.66 -10.37
N ILE A 315 26.51 24.47 -10.28
CA ILE A 315 26.63 25.89 -9.91
C ILE A 315 25.95 26.17 -8.58
N ARG A 316 26.30 27.30 -7.96
CA ARG A 316 25.57 27.83 -6.81
C ARG A 316 24.24 28.43 -7.28
N ILE A 317 23.24 28.42 -6.41
CA ILE A 317 21.99 29.10 -6.68
C ILE A 317 22.25 30.62 -6.74
N PRO A 318 21.90 31.31 -7.84
CA PRO A 318 21.98 32.76 -7.92
C PRO A 318 21.03 33.44 -6.92
N GLU A 319 21.32 34.69 -6.54
CA GLU A 319 20.45 35.45 -5.63
C GLU A 319 19.04 35.68 -6.21
N ASN A 320 18.93 35.77 -7.53
CA ASN A 320 17.68 36.01 -8.23
C ASN A 320 17.44 34.95 -9.31
N ILE A 321 16.26 34.36 -9.29
CA ILE A 321 15.71 33.50 -10.35
C ILE A 321 14.49 34.23 -10.91
N SER A 322 14.45 34.42 -12.23
CA SER A 322 13.34 35.11 -12.88
C SER A 322 12.15 34.17 -12.98
N ARG A 323 11.09 34.42 -12.21
CA ARG A 323 9.86 33.60 -12.24
C ARG A 323 9.18 33.70 -13.58
N VAL A 324 8.72 32.55 -14.09
CA VAL A 324 7.95 32.47 -15.33
C VAL A 324 6.45 32.35 -14.97
N PRO A 325 5.55 33.19 -15.50
CA PRO A 325 4.12 33.08 -15.26
C PRO A 325 3.52 31.80 -15.84
N LYS A 326 2.45 31.30 -15.21
CA LYS A 326 1.65 30.16 -15.69
C LYS A 326 2.44 28.84 -15.86
N THR A 327 3.55 28.70 -15.14
CA THR A 327 4.27 27.43 -15.03
C THR A 327 3.79 26.65 -13.81
N ASP A 328 4.06 25.35 -13.82
CA ASP A 328 3.83 24.49 -12.67
C ASP A 328 4.72 24.91 -11.50
N ASP A 329 4.31 24.64 -10.26
CA ASP A 329 4.98 25.16 -9.06
C ASP A 329 6.41 24.60 -8.87
N PHE A 330 6.70 23.41 -9.39
CA PHE A 330 8.05 22.85 -9.38
C PHE A 330 9.02 23.61 -10.32
N ILE A 331 8.52 24.48 -11.19
CA ILE A 331 9.34 25.36 -12.02
C ILE A 331 9.59 26.65 -11.23
N GLU A 332 10.81 26.82 -10.74
CA GLU A 332 11.19 28.01 -9.99
C GLU A 332 11.34 29.24 -10.90
N GLY A 333 11.75 29.02 -12.16
CA GLY A 333 11.83 30.05 -13.18
C GLY A 333 12.97 29.81 -14.16
N VAL A 334 13.63 30.88 -14.59
CA VAL A 334 14.78 30.85 -15.50
C VAL A 334 15.95 31.69 -14.96
N ILE A 335 17.17 31.32 -15.34
CA ILE A 335 18.39 32.11 -15.11
C ILE A 335 19.15 32.29 -16.41
N ASN A 336 19.96 33.35 -16.51
CA ASN A 336 20.91 33.48 -17.61
C ASN A 336 22.24 32.83 -17.24
N LEU A 337 22.58 31.71 -17.89
CA LEU A 337 23.85 31.04 -17.74
C LEU A 337 24.68 31.23 -19.02
N ARG A 338 25.69 32.10 -18.95
CA ARG A 338 26.64 32.40 -20.04
C ARG A 338 25.97 32.83 -21.35
N GLY A 339 24.88 33.59 -21.25
CA GLY A 339 24.13 34.09 -22.40
C GLY A 339 22.98 33.18 -22.84
N ASN A 340 22.84 31.99 -22.25
CA ASN A 340 21.74 31.07 -22.53
C ASN A 340 20.71 31.11 -21.40
N VAL A 341 19.43 31.12 -21.75
CA VAL A 341 18.35 31.02 -20.78
C VAL A 341 18.23 29.58 -20.31
N LEU A 342 18.50 29.35 -19.03
CA LEU A 342 18.46 28.05 -18.39
C LEU A 342 17.20 27.94 -17.50
N PRO A 343 16.24 27.07 -17.84
CA PRO A 343 15.11 26.76 -16.96
C PRO A 343 15.58 26.09 -15.67
N ILE A 344 14.98 26.47 -14.54
CA ILE A 344 15.32 25.97 -13.22
C ILE A 344 14.11 25.26 -12.60
N VAL A 345 14.32 24.00 -12.24
CA VAL A 345 13.35 23.12 -11.56
C VAL A 345 13.77 22.92 -10.11
N ASP A 346 12.83 23.07 -9.19
CA ASP A 346 13.01 22.70 -7.79
C ASP A 346 12.64 21.23 -7.56
N MET A 347 13.64 20.40 -7.28
CA MET A 347 13.45 18.96 -7.13
C MET A 347 12.65 18.58 -5.88
N ARG A 348 12.67 19.40 -4.81
CA ARG A 348 11.83 19.11 -3.64
C ARG A 348 10.37 19.26 -4.02
N LYS A 349 10.03 20.33 -4.73
CA LYS A 349 8.68 20.54 -5.25
C LYS A 349 8.27 19.47 -6.25
N ARG A 350 9.17 19.10 -7.18
CA ARG A 350 8.91 18.03 -8.16
C ARG A 350 8.59 16.70 -7.49
N PHE A 351 9.23 16.38 -6.36
CA PHE A 351 9.00 15.14 -5.61
C PHE A 351 8.01 15.28 -4.46
N HIS A 352 7.26 16.39 -4.39
CA HIS A 352 6.30 16.67 -3.31
C HIS A 352 6.91 16.58 -1.90
N LEU A 353 8.21 16.92 -1.78
CA LEU A 353 8.94 16.94 -0.52
C LEU A 353 8.71 18.26 0.23
N PRO A 354 8.84 18.27 1.57
CA PRO A 354 8.72 19.49 2.36
C PRO A 354 9.68 20.59 1.84
N GLU A 355 9.16 21.81 1.72
CA GLU A 355 9.97 22.97 1.34
C GLU A 355 11.07 23.22 2.38
N MET A 356 12.18 23.77 1.90
CA MET A 356 13.34 24.10 2.73
C MET A 356 13.82 25.51 2.39
N ALA A 357 14.22 26.26 3.42
CA ALA A 357 14.82 27.56 3.26
C ALA A 357 16.13 27.49 2.44
N ARG A 358 16.35 28.50 1.59
CA ARG A 358 17.58 28.62 0.82
C ARG A 358 18.80 28.66 1.73
N HIS A 359 19.84 27.91 1.39
CA HIS A 359 21.08 27.89 2.17
C HIS A 359 22.30 27.57 1.29
N GLU A 360 23.50 27.86 1.80
CA GLU A 360 24.75 27.86 1.02
C GLU A 360 25.20 26.50 0.47
N ARG A 361 24.60 25.39 0.93
CA ARG A 361 24.95 24.04 0.44
C ARG A 361 24.16 23.65 -0.79
N GLN A 362 23.02 24.30 -1.06
CA GLN A 362 22.23 23.99 -2.22
C GLN A 362 22.98 24.30 -3.51
N ARG A 363 22.74 23.48 -4.51
CA ARG A 363 23.38 23.57 -5.84
C ARG A 363 22.32 23.44 -6.91
N ILE A 364 22.65 23.95 -8.09
CA ILE A 364 21.92 23.67 -9.32
C ILE A 364 22.79 22.68 -10.11
N LEU A 365 22.26 21.47 -10.37
CA LEU A 365 22.84 20.56 -11.35
C LEU A 365 22.37 21.00 -12.74
N VAL A 366 23.29 21.49 -13.56
CA VAL A 366 22.99 21.83 -14.95
C VAL A 366 23.14 20.55 -15.77
N VAL A 367 22.02 20.04 -16.24
CA VAL A 367 21.92 18.78 -16.98
C VAL A 367 21.56 19.09 -18.43
N ASN A 368 22.16 18.37 -19.36
CA ASN A 368 21.91 18.51 -20.79
C ASN A 368 21.31 17.22 -21.34
N PHE A 369 20.13 17.32 -21.95
CA PHE A 369 19.48 16.22 -22.66
C PHE A 369 18.94 16.73 -24.00
N GLU A 370 19.19 15.99 -25.08
CA GLU A 370 18.74 16.32 -26.44
C GLU A 370 19.01 17.78 -26.89
N LYS A 371 20.14 18.36 -26.45
CA LYS A 371 20.57 19.75 -26.72
C LYS A 371 19.82 20.84 -25.94
N ILE A 372 18.97 20.47 -25.00
CA ILE A 372 18.31 21.40 -24.09
C ILE A 372 18.95 21.26 -22.71
N SER A 373 19.41 22.38 -22.15
CA SER A 373 19.96 22.43 -20.81
C SER A 373 18.88 22.82 -19.81
N THR A 374 18.80 22.09 -18.70
CA THR A 374 17.90 22.40 -17.56
C THR A 374 18.68 22.33 -16.26
N GLY A 375 18.42 23.26 -15.35
CA GLY A 375 19.01 23.28 -14.02
C GLY A 375 18.08 22.67 -12.98
N PHE A 376 18.60 21.73 -12.19
CA PHE A 376 17.86 21.10 -11.08
C PHE A 376 18.42 21.57 -9.75
N ILE A 377 17.61 22.27 -8.96
CA ILE A 377 17.95 22.65 -7.59
C ILE A 377 17.90 21.39 -6.71
N VAL A 378 18.97 21.16 -5.95
CA VAL A 378 19.07 20.09 -4.95
C VAL A 378 19.58 20.62 -3.62
N ASP A 379 19.44 19.85 -2.55
CA ASP A 379 19.85 20.28 -1.20
C ASP A 379 21.35 20.37 -1.06
N SER A 380 22.07 19.40 -1.62
CA SER A 380 23.53 19.37 -1.65
C SER A 380 24.01 18.33 -2.65
N VAL A 381 25.16 18.57 -3.27
CA VAL A 381 25.92 17.53 -3.97
C VAL A 381 26.93 16.93 -3.00
N SER A 382 26.94 15.61 -2.89
CA SER A 382 27.79 14.86 -1.96
C SER A 382 29.14 14.55 -2.58
N GLU A 383 29.17 13.76 -3.65
CA GLU A 383 30.39 13.21 -4.26
C GLU A 383 30.11 12.66 -5.66
N VAL A 384 31.16 12.22 -6.36
CA VAL A 384 31.06 11.45 -7.61
C VAL A 384 31.50 10.02 -7.30
N LEU A 385 30.63 9.05 -7.57
CA LEU A 385 30.92 7.63 -7.37
C LEU A 385 31.09 6.92 -8.70
N ARG A 386 32.00 5.93 -8.73
CA ARG A 386 32.18 4.98 -9.81
C ARG A 386 31.59 3.65 -9.31
N ILE A 387 30.51 3.22 -9.93
CA ILE A 387 29.68 2.09 -9.51
C ILE A 387 29.84 0.96 -10.53
N PRO A 388 30.36 -0.21 -10.11
CA PRO A 388 30.36 -1.40 -10.94
C PRO A 388 28.94 -1.81 -11.33
N GLU A 389 28.78 -2.31 -12.54
CA GLU A 389 27.49 -2.80 -13.04
C GLU A 389 26.89 -3.88 -12.13
N SER A 390 27.74 -4.68 -11.47
CA SER A 390 27.33 -5.67 -10.47
C SER A 390 26.71 -5.11 -9.18
N GLN A 391 26.78 -3.80 -8.94
CA GLN A 391 26.16 -3.10 -7.81
C GLN A 391 24.91 -2.30 -8.22
N LEU A 392 24.59 -2.27 -9.52
CA LEU A 392 23.34 -1.73 -10.02
C LEU A 392 22.27 -2.83 -9.90
N GLU A 393 21.28 -2.58 -9.07
CA GLU A 393 20.06 -3.39 -8.98
C GLU A 393 18.94 -2.65 -9.71
N ASP A 394 18.00 -3.38 -10.29
CA ASP A 394 16.77 -2.78 -10.79
C ASP A 394 15.98 -2.20 -9.60
N ALA A 395 15.49 -0.98 -9.78
CA ALA A 395 14.63 -0.36 -8.78
C ALA A 395 13.31 -1.10 -8.77
N PRO A 396 12.73 -1.39 -7.59
CA PRO A 396 11.38 -1.87 -7.58
C PRO A 396 10.46 -0.82 -8.15
N VAL A 397 9.56 -1.25 -9.02
CA VAL A 397 8.52 -0.41 -9.56
C VAL A 397 7.44 -0.28 -8.48
N LEU A 398 7.25 0.94 -8.00
CA LEU A 398 6.36 1.34 -6.91
C LEU A 398 5.30 2.34 -7.38
N SER A 399 5.45 2.85 -8.60
CA SER A 399 4.45 3.58 -9.39
C SER A 399 4.97 3.73 -10.83
N GLU A 400 4.07 3.96 -11.79
CA GLU A 400 4.46 4.20 -13.20
C GLU A 400 5.36 5.45 -13.33
N GLU A 401 5.03 6.52 -12.60
CA GLU A 401 5.80 7.77 -12.61
C GLU A 401 7.20 7.56 -12.03
N GLN A 402 7.31 6.80 -10.94
CA GLN A 402 8.60 6.43 -10.37
C GLN A 402 9.41 5.53 -11.30
N ALA A 403 8.80 4.54 -11.95
CA ALA A 403 9.49 3.62 -12.85
C ALA A 403 10.16 4.35 -14.02
N GLN A 404 9.48 5.36 -14.57
CA GLN A 404 10.06 6.21 -15.62
C GLN A 404 11.25 7.01 -15.06
N LEU A 405 11.06 7.62 -13.89
CA LEU A 405 12.05 8.50 -13.26
C LEU A 405 13.29 7.76 -12.75
N MET A 406 13.12 6.60 -12.14
CA MET A 406 14.14 5.87 -11.39
C MET A 406 14.05 4.38 -11.70
N ARG A 407 14.90 3.91 -12.62
CA ARG A 407 14.93 2.50 -13.07
C ARG A 407 15.91 1.63 -12.30
N GLN A 408 16.93 2.23 -11.70
CA GLN A 408 17.98 1.49 -11.02
C GLN A 408 18.22 2.06 -9.62
N MET A 409 18.70 1.21 -8.73
CA MET A 409 19.18 1.56 -7.40
C MET A 409 20.59 1.04 -7.21
N VAL A 410 21.40 1.79 -6.45
CA VAL A 410 22.72 1.34 -6.02
C VAL A 410 22.67 1.03 -4.54
N ASN A 411 23.10 -0.18 -4.21
CA ASN A 411 23.10 -0.68 -2.85
C ASN A 411 24.52 -0.67 -2.25
N LEU A 412 24.88 0.43 -1.58
CA LEU A 412 26.17 0.63 -0.91
C LEU A 412 25.99 0.60 0.61
N SER A 413 25.50 -0.53 1.14
CA SER A 413 25.14 -0.70 2.56
C SER A 413 26.12 0.04 3.50
N PRO A 414 25.63 1.00 4.31
CA PRO A 414 24.22 1.25 4.64
C PRO A 414 23.48 2.24 3.72
N ARG A 415 24.09 2.70 2.62
CA ARG A 415 23.51 3.70 1.72
C ARG A 415 22.73 3.01 0.59
N MET A 416 21.52 3.48 0.33
CA MET A 416 20.81 3.18 -0.91
C MET A 416 20.66 4.45 -1.71
N ILE A 417 20.96 4.38 -3.00
CA ILE A 417 20.98 5.54 -3.90
C ILE A 417 20.04 5.26 -5.06
N GLY A 418 19.02 6.09 -5.24
CA GLY A 418 18.13 6.03 -6.40
C GLY A 418 18.79 6.63 -7.64
N VAL A 419 18.90 5.88 -8.73
CA VAL A 419 19.49 6.37 -9.99
C VAL A 419 18.41 6.98 -10.86
N LEU A 420 18.48 8.30 -11.06
CA LEU A 420 17.49 9.05 -11.81
C LEU A 420 17.83 9.12 -13.31
N SER A 421 16.81 8.93 -14.13
CA SER A 421 16.82 9.17 -15.58
C SER A 421 16.66 10.67 -15.83
N ALA A 422 17.73 11.32 -16.28
CA ALA A 422 17.79 12.76 -16.54
C ALA A 422 16.67 13.26 -17.46
N ASP A 423 16.33 12.45 -18.46
CA ASP A 423 15.33 12.68 -19.51
C ASP A 423 13.89 12.60 -19.02
N GLN A 424 13.66 11.99 -17.85
CA GLN A 424 12.32 11.82 -17.26
C GLN A 424 12.06 12.82 -16.12
N LEU A 425 13.03 13.65 -15.75
CA LEU A 425 12.87 14.68 -14.71
C LEU A 425 11.95 15.83 -15.15
N ILE A 426 11.86 16.05 -16.46
CA ILE A 426 10.99 17.05 -17.06
C ILE A 426 10.53 16.55 -18.43
N SER A 427 9.23 16.59 -18.68
CA SER A 427 8.66 16.17 -19.95
C SER A 427 8.98 17.16 -21.07
N ASN A 428 9.00 16.68 -22.31
CA ASN A 428 9.16 17.50 -23.51
C ASN A 428 8.11 18.62 -23.59
N THR A 429 6.90 18.38 -23.10
CA THR A 429 5.81 19.37 -23.09
C THR A 429 6.08 20.49 -22.08
N GLU A 430 6.53 20.15 -20.87
CA GLU A 430 6.93 21.14 -19.85
C GLU A 430 8.13 21.96 -20.32
N MET A 431 9.14 21.30 -20.91
CA MET A 431 10.30 21.97 -21.52
C MET A 431 9.88 22.95 -22.63
N TYR A 432 8.98 22.53 -23.53
CA TYR A 432 8.52 23.40 -24.62
C TYR A 432 7.78 24.63 -24.09
N LYS A 433 6.87 24.45 -23.11
CA LYS A 433 6.17 25.56 -22.45
C LYS A 433 7.15 26.55 -21.82
N LEU A 434 8.18 26.04 -21.16
CA LEU A 434 9.26 26.85 -20.56
C LEU A 434 10.03 27.65 -21.59
N HIS A 435 10.44 27.02 -22.69
CA HIS A 435 11.16 27.70 -23.76
C HIS A 435 10.32 28.77 -24.45
N MET A 436 9.02 28.51 -24.68
CA MET A 436 8.11 29.52 -25.23
C MET A 436 7.94 30.70 -24.27
N ALA A 437 7.65 30.43 -23.00
CA ALA A 437 7.42 31.46 -22.00
C ALA A 437 8.68 32.31 -21.69
N ALA A 438 9.86 31.72 -21.78
CA ALA A 438 11.12 32.42 -21.61
C ALA A 438 11.41 33.40 -22.77
N ASN A 439 11.08 33.01 -24.01
CA ASN A 439 11.30 33.85 -25.18
C ASN A 439 10.26 34.96 -25.33
N ASP A 440 9.03 34.76 -24.84
CA ASP A 440 7.98 35.81 -24.81
C ASP A 440 8.28 36.93 -23.79
N MET A 441 9.22 36.74 -22.86
CA MET A 441 9.63 37.78 -21.89
C MET A 441 10.61 38.81 -22.46
N ASP A 442 11.33 38.47 -23.53
CA ASP A 442 12.30 39.36 -24.20
C ASP A 442 11.65 40.19 -25.32
N SER A 443 10.35 40.03 -25.57
CA SER A 443 9.53 40.77 -26.55
C SER A 443 8.50 41.68 -25.88
#